data_AF-A0A9R0HUV2-F1
#
_entry.id   AF-A0A9R0HUV2-F1
#
_cell.length_a   1.000
_cell.length_b   1.000
_cell.length_c   1.000
_cell.angle_alpha   90.00
_cell.angle_beta   90.00
_cell.angle_gamma   90.00
#
_symmetry.space_group_name_H-M   'P 1'
#
loop_
_entity.id
_entity.type
_entity.pdbx_description
1 polymer ?
#
loop_
_entity_poly.entity_id
_entity_poly.type
_entity_poly.pdbx_seq_one_letter_code
_entity_poly.pdbx_strand_id
1 'polypeptide(L)'
;MANYNHFVCIIVLMALVVVAPHAKAAVTCGTVVTSLSPCLDYFSGGGNGQPPSGCCNGIRTLNAEAQSTPDRQMVCTCLKQAANAMRNVNLGLAAAIPPKCGVHIPYKLDPSTDCSSVH
;
A
#
# COMPACT_ATOMS: atom_id res chain seq x y z
N MET A 1 22.01 17.06 -46.94
CA MET A 1 21.14 17.77 -45.97
C MET A 1 20.01 16.91 -45.40
N ALA A 2 19.77 15.69 -45.89
CA ALA A 2 18.70 14.80 -45.38
C ALA A 2 19.04 14.06 -44.07
N ASN A 3 20.31 14.07 -43.67
CA ASN A 3 20.81 13.19 -42.60
C ASN A 3 20.72 13.87 -41.23
N TYR A 4 20.87 15.20 -41.17
CA TYR A 4 20.83 15.97 -39.92
C TYR A 4 19.43 15.98 -39.30
N ASN A 5 18.38 16.10 -40.14
CA ASN A 5 16.99 16.18 -39.70
C ASN A 5 16.47 14.86 -39.08
N HIS A 6 17.00 13.72 -39.52
CA HIS A 6 16.66 12.39 -38.98
C HIS A 6 17.33 12.15 -37.61
N PHE A 7 18.59 12.55 -37.46
CA PHE A 7 19.30 12.46 -36.18
C PHE A 7 18.69 13.37 -35.10
N VAL A 8 18.24 14.58 -35.48
CA VAL A 8 17.55 15.50 -34.57
C VAL A 8 16.23 14.92 -34.07
N CYS A 9 15.43 14.26 -34.93
CA CYS A 9 14.16 13.63 -34.52
C CYS A 9 14.37 12.51 -33.48
N ILE A 10 15.42 11.68 -33.65
CA ILE A 10 15.72 10.58 -32.73
C ILE A 10 16.14 11.11 -31.35
N ILE A 11 16.95 12.17 -31.31
CA ILE A 11 17.40 12.79 -30.05
C ILE A 11 16.22 13.42 -29.29
N VAL A 12 15.28 14.06 -30.01
CA VAL A 12 14.06 14.64 -29.41
C VAL A 12 13.11 13.56 -28.88
N LEU A 13 13.00 12.42 -29.57
CA LEU A 13 12.17 11.29 -29.10
C LEU A 13 12.77 10.59 -27.87
N MET A 14 14.10 10.51 -27.74
CA MET A 14 14.74 9.96 -26.54
C MET A 14 14.63 10.88 -25.31
N ALA A 15 14.54 12.20 -25.51
CA ALA A 15 14.33 13.17 -24.42
C ALA A 15 12.90 13.14 -23.82
N LEU A 16 11.94 12.51 -24.52
CA LEU A 16 10.56 12.33 -24.05
C LEU A 16 10.36 11.06 -23.22
N VAL A 17 11.42 10.29 -22.93
CA VAL A 17 11.40 9.36 -21.80
C VAL A 17 11.51 10.21 -20.53
N VAL A 18 10.43 10.92 -20.25
CA VAL A 18 10.18 11.54 -18.96
C VAL A 18 10.31 10.39 -17.97
N VAL A 19 11.43 10.39 -17.24
CA VAL A 19 11.52 9.69 -15.97
C VAL A 19 10.39 10.29 -15.16
N ALA A 20 9.23 9.62 -15.17
CA ALA A 20 8.14 9.97 -14.28
C ALA A 20 8.81 10.09 -12.91
N PRO A 21 8.62 11.21 -12.20
CA PRO A 21 9.14 11.30 -10.86
C PRO A 21 8.52 10.10 -10.15
N HIS A 22 9.35 9.11 -9.82
CA HIS A 22 8.97 8.07 -8.90
C HIS A 22 8.90 8.84 -7.59
N ALA A 23 7.77 9.51 -7.36
CA ALA A 23 7.49 10.19 -6.13
C ALA A 23 7.68 9.11 -5.07
N LYS A 24 8.75 9.25 -4.29
CA LYS A 24 9.07 8.26 -3.27
C LYS A 24 7.92 8.30 -2.28
N ALA A 25 7.39 7.12 -1.95
CA ALA A 25 6.42 7.01 -0.86
C ALA A 25 7.02 7.62 0.40
N ALA A 26 6.27 8.51 1.04
CA ALA A 26 6.60 9.05 2.35
C ALA A 26 6.34 7.97 3.42
N VAL A 27 5.32 7.14 3.20
CA VAL A 27 5.00 6.00 4.06
C VAL A 27 6.06 4.92 3.91
N THR A 28 6.43 4.27 5.02
CA THR A 28 7.39 3.15 5.06
C THR A 28 6.77 1.91 5.67
N CYS A 29 7.35 0.72 5.42
CA CYS A 29 6.88 -0.51 6.06
C CYS A 29 7.01 -0.47 7.59
N GLY A 30 8.01 0.22 8.13
CA GLY A 30 8.10 0.44 9.58
C GLY A 30 6.89 1.20 10.13
N THR A 31 6.41 2.21 9.40
CA THR A 31 5.19 2.97 9.74
C THR A 31 3.95 2.09 9.69
N VAL A 32 3.83 1.25 8.65
CA VAL A 32 2.73 0.29 8.50
C VAL A 32 2.69 -0.71 9.65
N VAL A 33 3.82 -1.37 9.93
CA VAL A 33 3.90 -2.37 11.01
C VAL A 33 3.60 -1.73 12.37
N THR A 34 4.16 -0.55 12.64
CA THR A 34 3.92 0.15 13.92
C THR A 34 2.45 0.51 14.09
N SER A 35 1.80 0.99 13.03
CA SER A 35 0.37 1.33 13.05
C SER A 35 -0.52 0.10 13.25
N LEU A 36 -0.10 -1.08 12.78
CA LEU A 36 -0.88 -2.32 12.86
C LEU A 36 -0.51 -3.22 14.04
N SER A 37 0.54 -2.90 14.79
CA SER A 37 0.93 -3.65 16.00
C SER A 37 -0.25 -3.87 16.97
N PRO A 38 -1.15 -2.90 17.21
CA PRO A 38 -2.32 -3.11 18.06
C PRO A 38 -3.36 -4.09 17.48
N CYS A 39 -3.25 -4.49 16.21
CA CYS A 39 -4.16 -5.41 15.54
C CYS A 39 -3.72 -6.88 15.61
N LEU A 40 -2.49 -7.16 16.06
CA LEU A 40 -1.87 -8.48 15.92
C LEU A 40 -2.67 -9.61 16.59
N ASP A 41 -3.13 -9.42 17.82
CA ASP A 41 -3.92 -10.43 18.54
C ASP A 41 -5.25 -10.73 17.83
N TYR A 42 -5.93 -9.68 17.36
CA TYR A 42 -7.15 -9.80 16.57
C TYR A 42 -6.91 -10.52 15.24
N PHE A 43 -5.81 -10.23 14.55
CA PHE A 43 -5.46 -10.93 13.31
C PHE A 43 -5.27 -12.42 13.52
N SER A 44 -4.83 -12.87 14.69
CA SER A 44 -4.74 -14.30 15.01
C SER A 44 -6.04 -14.94 15.50
N GLY A 45 -7.17 -14.22 15.47
CA GLY A 45 -8.45 -14.70 16.00
C GLY A 45 -8.62 -14.54 17.50
N GLY A 46 -7.73 -13.78 18.14
CA GLY A 46 -7.87 -13.35 19.52
C GLY A 46 -8.92 -12.24 19.69
N GLY A 47 -9.16 -11.87 20.95
CA GLY A 47 -10.14 -10.84 21.32
C GLY A 47 -11.59 -11.33 21.34
N ASN A 48 -12.52 -10.37 21.30
CA ASN A 48 -13.96 -10.57 21.48
C ASN A 48 -14.76 -10.48 20.15
N GLY A 49 -14.08 -10.69 19.02
CA GLY A 49 -14.67 -10.50 17.68
C GLY A 49 -14.68 -9.05 17.18
N GLN A 50 -14.23 -8.09 17.99
CA GLN A 50 -14.11 -6.68 17.65
C GLN A 50 -12.64 -6.24 17.57
N PRO A 51 -12.21 -5.45 16.56
CA PRO A 51 -10.85 -4.90 16.54
C PRO A 51 -10.62 -3.94 17.72
N PRO A 52 -9.44 -3.96 18.37
CA PRO A 52 -9.08 -3.01 19.42
C PRO A 52 -9.16 -1.56 18.93
N SER A 53 -9.49 -0.62 19.82
CA SER A 53 -9.55 0.81 19.46
C SER A 53 -8.24 1.33 18.87
N GLY A 54 -7.10 0.92 19.44
CA GLY A 54 -5.76 1.22 18.92
C GLY A 54 -5.54 0.68 17.51
N CYS A 55 -6.09 -0.49 17.19
CA CYS A 55 -6.02 -1.06 15.85
C CYS A 55 -6.77 -0.19 14.84
N CYS A 56 -7.99 0.22 15.17
CA CYS A 56 -8.76 1.10 14.30
C CYS A 56 -8.15 2.49 14.15
N ASN A 57 -7.48 3.02 15.18
CA ASN A 57 -6.73 4.26 15.08
C ASN A 57 -5.57 4.11 14.09
N GLY A 58 -4.79 3.03 14.18
CA GLY A 58 -3.68 2.78 13.26
C GLY A 58 -4.13 2.64 11.80
N ILE A 59 -5.24 1.95 11.55
CA ILE A 59 -5.84 1.82 10.22
C ILE A 59 -6.29 3.18 9.67
N ARG A 60 -6.91 4.02 10.50
CA ARG A 60 -7.29 5.39 10.14
C ARG A 60 -6.08 6.25 9.83
N THR A 61 -5.01 6.15 10.62
CA THR A 61 -3.74 6.83 10.36
C THR A 61 -3.15 6.41 9.02
N LEU A 62 -3.01 5.10 8.76
CA LEU A 62 -2.47 4.64 7.48
C LEU A 62 -3.30 5.09 6.28
N ASN A 63 -4.63 5.12 6.42
CA ASN A 63 -5.51 5.65 5.38
C ASN A 63 -5.31 7.17 5.17
N ALA A 64 -5.11 7.91 6.26
CA ALA A 64 -4.82 9.35 6.21
C ALA A 64 -3.44 9.65 5.61
N GLU A 65 -2.44 8.79 5.82
CA GLU A 65 -1.09 8.95 5.26
C GLU A 65 -1.01 8.48 3.79
N ALA A 66 -1.84 7.51 3.38
CA ALA A 66 -1.83 6.94 2.03
C ALA A 66 -2.63 7.77 1.00
N GLN A 67 -2.35 9.07 0.91
CA GLN A 67 -3.05 10.00 0.01
C GLN A 67 -2.54 9.96 -1.43
N SER A 68 -1.29 9.54 -1.64
CA SER A 68 -0.70 9.41 -2.97
C SER A 68 -0.71 7.96 -3.47
N THR A 69 -0.68 7.78 -4.79
CA THR A 69 -0.53 6.45 -5.39
C THR A 69 0.73 5.74 -4.91
N PRO A 70 1.93 6.36 -4.90
CA PRO A 70 3.13 5.73 -4.32
C PRO A 70 2.94 5.26 -2.86
N ASP A 71 2.27 6.06 -2.03
CA ASP A 71 2.01 5.67 -0.63
C ASP A 71 1.06 4.48 -0.54
N ARG A 72 -0.02 4.46 -1.34
CA ARG A 72 -0.96 3.32 -1.38
C ARG A 72 -0.29 2.04 -1.84
N GLN A 73 0.54 2.12 -2.89
CA GLN A 73 1.32 0.99 -3.41
C GLN A 73 2.33 0.49 -2.37
N MET A 74 2.99 1.41 -1.65
CA MET A 74 3.90 1.07 -0.55
C MET A 74 3.16 0.38 0.60
N VAL A 75 2.05 0.95 1.08
CA VAL A 75 1.21 0.34 2.13
C VAL A 75 0.76 -1.05 1.71
N CYS A 76 0.27 -1.24 0.48
CA CYS A 76 -0.11 -2.54 -0.06
C CYS A 76 1.07 -3.53 0.01
N THR A 77 2.25 -3.11 -0.45
CA THR A 77 3.44 -3.95 -0.48
C THR A 77 3.85 -4.38 0.92
N CYS A 78 3.85 -3.46 1.88
CA CYS A 78 4.17 -3.74 3.28
C CYS A 78 3.16 -4.67 3.95
N LEU A 79 1.86 -4.47 3.69
CA LEU A 79 0.78 -5.35 4.18
C LEU A 79 0.93 -6.77 3.65
N LYS A 80 1.22 -6.92 2.36
CA LYS A 80 1.47 -8.21 1.72
C LYS A 80 2.66 -8.92 2.37
N GLN A 81 3.77 -8.22 2.60
CA GLN A 81 4.94 -8.78 3.29
C GLN A 81 4.60 -9.20 4.73
N ALA A 82 3.91 -8.35 5.49
CA ALA A 82 3.49 -8.65 6.86
C ALA A 82 2.57 -9.89 6.92
N ALA A 83 1.59 -9.99 6.02
CA ALA A 83 0.71 -11.14 5.94
C ALA A 83 1.47 -12.45 5.66
N ASN A 84 2.47 -12.41 4.76
CA ASN A 84 3.31 -13.58 4.46
C ASN A 84 4.25 -13.95 5.61
N ALA A 85 4.66 -12.99 6.45
CA ALA A 85 5.53 -13.24 7.60
C ALA A 85 4.79 -13.83 8.82
N MET A 86 3.48 -13.61 8.92
CA MET A 86 2.67 -14.09 10.04
C MET A 86 2.15 -15.51 9.82
N ARG A 87 2.66 -16.49 10.58
CA ARG A 87 2.26 -17.91 10.45
C ARG A 87 0.80 -18.19 10.81
N ASN A 88 0.21 -17.41 11.71
CA ASN A 88 -1.13 -17.64 12.28
C ASN A 88 -2.11 -16.50 11.95
N VAL A 89 -1.92 -15.79 10.84
CA VAL A 89 -2.82 -14.70 10.44
C VAL A 89 -4.14 -15.27 9.89
N ASN A 90 -5.27 -14.79 10.40
CA ASN A 90 -6.57 -14.99 9.81
C ASN A 90 -6.86 -13.86 8.82
N LEU A 91 -6.69 -14.16 7.53
CA LEU A 91 -6.88 -13.19 6.44
C LEU A 91 -8.32 -12.65 6.37
N GLY A 92 -9.31 -13.44 6.77
CA GLY A 92 -10.70 -12.99 6.84
C GLY A 92 -10.91 -11.91 7.91
N LEU A 93 -10.28 -12.07 9.08
CA LEU A 93 -10.30 -11.03 10.11
C LEU A 93 -9.53 -9.79 9.67
N ALA A 94 -8.35 -9.97 9.05
CA ALA A 94 -7.57 -8.85 8.53
C ALA A 94 -8.34 -8.03 7.48
N ALA A 95 -8.98 -8.69 6.51
CA ALA A 95 -9.79 -8.04 5.48
C ALA A 95 -11.04 -7.34 6.05
N ALA A 96 -11.58 -7.80 7.18
CA ALA A 96 -12.74 -7.19 7.83
C ALA A 96 -12.40 -5.93 8.65
N ILE A 97 -11.12 -5.62 8.89
CA ILE A 97 -10.73 -4.48 9.74
C ILE A 97 -11.18 -3.13 9.16
N PRO A 98 -10.85 -2.75 7.91
CA PRO A 98 -11.20 -1.43 7.41
C PRO A 98 -12.69 -1.09 7.58
N PRO A 99 -13.66 -1.92 7.13
CA PRO A 99 -15.07 -1.60 7.32
C PRO A 99 -15.49 -1.60 8.80
N LYS A 100 -14.96 -2.50 9.64
CA LYS A 100 -15.23 -2.49 11.09
C LYS A 100 -14.71 -1.24 11.80
N CYS A 101 -13.67 -0.61 11.25
CA CYS A 101 -13.09 0.63 11.75
C CYS A 101 -13.66 1.89 11.08
N GLY A 102 -14.70 1.76 10.23
CA GLY A 102 -15.32 2.88 9.52
C GLY A 102 -14.44 3.46 8.40
N VAL A 103 -13.46 2.70 7.91
CA VAL A 103 -12.56 3.10 6.83
C VAL A 103 -12.98 2.42 5.53
N HIS A 104 -13.26 3.22 4.51
CA HIS A 104 -13.57 2.74 3.17
C HIS A 104 -12.31 2.79 2.31
N ILE A 105 -11.88 1.64 1.82
CA ILE A 105 -10.74 1.51 0.91
C ILE A 105 -11.26 0.93 -0.41
N PRO A 106 -11.05 1.58 -1.56
CA PRO A 106 -11.61 1.16 -2.84
C PRO A 106 -10.88 -0.05 -3.46
N TYR A 107 -9.97 -0.69 -2.72
CA TYR A 107 -9.22 -1.87 -3.15
C TYR A 107 -9.17 -2.91 -2.03
N LYS A 108 -9.00 -4.17 -2.42
CA LYS A 108 -8.88 -5.29 -1.47
C LYS A 108 -7.48 -5.30 -0.87
N LEU A 109 -7.41 -5.48 0.45
CA LEU A 109 -6.16 -5.75 1.16
C LEU A 109 -5.99 -7.26 1.30
N ASP A 110 -5.56 -7.91 0.23
CA ASP A 110 -5.35 -9.35 0.17
C ASP A 110 -3.89 -9.69 -0.24
N PRO A 111 -3.28 -10.78 0.25
CA PRO A 111 -1.92 -11.17 -0.15
C PRO A 111 -1.73 -11.40 -1.66
N SER A 112 -2.79 -11.74 -2.40
CA SER A 112 -2.77 -11.91 -3.86
C SER A 112 -2.89 -10.60 -4.64
N THR A 113 -3.18 -9.48 -3.96
CA THR A 113 -3.32 -8.17 -4.60
C THR A 113 -2.03 -7.79 -5.33
N ASP A 114 -2.18 -7.34 -6.57
CA ASP A 114 -1.10 -6.69 -7.32
C ASP A 114 -0.97 -5.24 -6.89
N CYS A 115 0.01 -4.97 -6.03
CA CYS A 115 0.24 -3.65 -5.46
C CYS A 115 0.64 -2.60 -6.50
N SER A 116 1.08 -2.99 -7.72
CA SER A 116 1.38 -2.02 -8.79
C SER A 116 0.12 -1.41 -9.41
N SER A 117 -1.02 -2.09 -9.26
CA SER A 117 -2.32 -1.65 -9.80
C SER A 117 -3.15 -0.79 -8.82
N VAL A 118 -2.65 -0.57 -7.60
CA VAL A 118 -3.33 0.22 -6.57
C VAL A 118 -3.16 1.71 -6.86
N HIS A 119 -4.27 2.45 -6.86
CA HIS A 119 -4.37 3.88 -7.15
C HIS A 119 -5.26 4.61 -6.18
#